data_AF-A0A484A7C4-F1
#
_entry.id   AF-A0A484A7C4-F1
#
_cell.length_a   1.000
_cell.length_b   1.000
_cell.length_c   1.000
_cell.angle_alpha   90.00
_cell.angle_beta   90.00
_cell.angle_gamma   90.00
#
_symmetry.space_group_name_H-M   'P 1'
#
loop_
_entity.id
_entity.type
_entity.pdbx_description
1 polymer ?
#
loop_
_entity_poly.entity_id
_entity_poly.type
_entity_poly.pdbx_seq_one_letter_code
_entity_poly.pdbx_strand_id
1 'polypeptide(L)'
;MTTDITELAQSLKAAAEKATPGEWRRASTQFNGITATPFMLGRKEVMIAAASEKRDAEFIALANPANILALVEALEKAQRANAAQDDHINQQQDRIDQLEKGHQEAAKQINSWRRMAKQNIAEREKDIAELDAARQRIADLESRTVTVKLPQRLQPGADGWDDWYVHSDDEGEYLKFDDVLAMLTAAGIKVEAE
;
A
#
# COMPACT_ATOMS: atom_id res chain seq x y z
N MET A 1 -51.07 -3.68 20.91
CA MET A 1 -50.64 -4.92 20.24
C MET A 1 -49.90 -4.49 18.99
N THR A 2 -48.60 -4.72 18.90
CA THR A 2 -47.85 -4.57 17.65
C THR A 2 -48.23 -5.72 16.74
N THR A 3 -49.13 -5.47 15.79
CA THR A 3 -49.38 -6.40 14.68
C THR A 3 -48.06 -6.55 13.92
N ASP A 4 -47.56 -7.78 13.76
CA ASP A 4 -46.40 -8.01 12.91
C ASP A 4 -46.74 -7.56 11.49
N ILE A 5 -46.04 -6.53 11.00
CA ILE A 5 -46.30 -5.93 9.69
C ILE A 5 -46.16 -6.97 8.57
N THR A 6 -45.27 -7.95 8.74
CA THR A 6 -45.05 -9.02 7.76
C THR A 6 -46.25 -9.95 7.69
N GLU A 7 -46.76 -10.38 8.85
CA GLU A 7 -47.95 -11.22 8.94
C GLU A 7 -49.20 -10.49 8.46
N LEU A 8 -49.32 -9.19 8.77
CA LEU A 8 -50.39 -8.33 8.28
C LEU A 8 -50.36 -8.23 6.75
N ALA A 9 -49.19 -7.95 6.17
CA ALA A 9 -49.02 -7.83 4.72
C ALA A 9 -49.35 -9.15 4.00
N GLN A 10 -48.91 -10.29 4.55
CA GLN A 10 -49.23 -11.62 4.01
C GLN A 10 -50.72 -11.93 4.11
N SER A 11 -51.35 -11.66 5.27
CA SER A 11 -52.78 -11.88 5.48
C SER A 11 -53.63 -10.99 4.57
N LEU A 12 -53.25 -9.72 4.42
CA LEU A 12 -53.93 -8.77 3.53
C LEU A 12 -53.81 -9.21 2.07
N LYS A 13 -52.63 -9.68 1.65
CA LYS A 13 -52.42 -10.24 0.30
C LYS A 13 -53.31 -11.45 0.05
N ALA A 14 -53.36 -12.41 0.98
CA ALA A 14 -54.20 -13.59 0.85
C ALA A 14 -55.69 -13.27 0.82
N ALA A 15 -56.13 -12.26 1.59
CA ALA A 15 -57.51 -11.78 1.56
C ALA A 15 -57.83 -11.06 0.23
N ALA A 16 -56.91 -10.23 -0.28
CA ALA A 16 -57.06 -9.54 -1.55
C ALA A 16 -57.16 -10.52 -2.74
N GLU A 17 -56.38 -11.61 -2.73
CA GLU A 17 -56.43 -12.65 -3.78
C GLU A 17 -57.75 -13.43 -3.79
N LYS A 18 -58.43 -13.54 -2.64
CA LYS A 18 -59.76 -14.18 -2.54
C LYS A 18 -60.91 -13.23 -2.89
N ALA A 19 -60.68 -11.93 -2.75
CA ALA A 19 -61.66 -10.90 -3.02
C ALA A 19 -62.04 -10.86 -4.52
N THR A 20 -63.19 -10.27 -4.84
CA THR A 20 -63.66 -10.10 -6.21
C THR A 20 -62.60 -9.34 -7.03
N PRO A 21 -62.05 -9.93 -8.11
CA PRO A 21 -60.98 -9.29 -8.88
C PRO A 21 -61.43 -8.02 -9.60
N GLY A 22 -60.46 -7.15 -9.90
CA GLY A 22 -60.68 -5.93 -10.67
C GLY A 22 -60.92 -4.70 -9.79
N GLU A 23 -61.17 -3.57 -10.44
CA GLU A 23 -61.35 -2.30 -9.75
C GLU A 23 -62.71 -2.21 -9.06
N TRP A 24 -62.68 -1.89 -7.77
CA TRP A 24 -63.88 -1.60 -6.98
C TRP A 24 -64.15 -0.11 -7.00
N ARG A 25 -65.41 0.27 -7.21
CA ARG A 25 -65.79 1.67 -7.39
C ARG A 25 -66.86 2.05 -6.38
N ARG A 26 -66.85 3.31 -5.93
CA ARG A 26 -67.94 3.85 -5.14
C ARG A 26 -69.19 3.94 -6.02
N ALA A 27 -70.30 3.37 -5.58
CA ALA A 27 -71.59 3.51 -6.23
C ALA A 27 -71.97 4.99 -6.30
N SER A 28 -72.50 5.42 -7.46
CA SER A 28 -72.99 6.79 -7.65
C SER A 28 -74.46 6.95 -7.25
N THR A 29 -75.06 5.89 -6.71
CA THR A 29 -76.43 5.87 -6.18
C THR A 29 -76.49 6.40 -4.75
N GLN A 30 -77.70 6.70 -4.25
CA GLN A 30 -77.93 7.21 -2.88
C GLN A 30 -77.45 6.28 -1.75
N PHE A 31 -77.05 5.05 -2.04
CA PHE A 31 -76.77 4.01 -1.06
C PHE A 31 -75.29 3.87 -0.65
N ASN A 32 -74.39 4.77 -1.07
CA ASN A 32 -72.97 4.82 -0.65
C ASN A 32 -72.26 3.43 -0.67
N GLY A 33 -72.57 2.61 -1.68
CA GLY A 33 -72.06 1.24 -1.82
C GLY A 33 -70.72 1.13 -2.56
N ILE A 34 -70.20 -0.08 -2.65
CA ILE A 34 -69.04 -0.44 -3.50
C ILE A 34 -69.52 -1.41 -4.58
N THR A 35 -69.21 -1.14 -5.85
CA THR A 35 -69.65 -1.93 -7.00
C THR A 35 -68.47 -2.34 -7.91
N ALA A 36 -68.62 -3.47 -8.60
CA ALA A 36 -67.69 -3.95 -9.62
C ALA A 36 -67.96 -3.34 -11.01
N THR A 37 -69.16 -2.80 -11.22
CA THR A 37 -69.63 -2.31 -12.52
C THR A 37 -69.95 -0.82 -12.46
N PRO A 38 -69.68 -0.04 -13.53
CA PRO A 38 -70.15 1.34 -13.64
C PRO A 38 -71.69 1.44 -13.53
N PHE A 39 -72.17 2.58 -13.03
CA PHE A 39 -73.60 2.86 -12.98
C PHE A 39 -74.17 2.91 -14.40
N MET A 40 -75.25 2.15 -14.64
CA MET A 40 -76.03 2.21 -15.87
C MET A 40 -77.52 2.23 -15.56
N LEU A 41 -78.23 3.23 -16.09
CA LEU A 41 -79.66 3.41 -15.86
C LEU A 41 -80.44 2.17 -16.35
N GLY A 42 -81.22 1.56 -15.46
CA GLY A 42 -82.02 0.37 -15.76
C GLY A 42 -81.28 -0.98 -15.70
N ARG A 43 -79.97 -0.99 -15.44
CA ARG A 43 -79.20 -2.23 -15.22
C ARG A 43 -78.85 -2.37 -13.73
N LYS A 44 -78.98 -3.58 -13.19
CA LYS A 44 -78.60 -3.88 -11.81
C LYS A 44 -77.08 -3.80 -11.65
N GLU A 45 -76.61 -2.94 -10.74
CA GLU A 45 -75.20 -2.87 -10.37
C GLU A 45 -74.77 -4.17 -9.65
N VAL A 46 -73.55 -4.65 -9.92
CA VAL A 46 -72.95 -5.75 -9.16
C VAL A 46 -72.31 -5.15 -7.91
N MET A 47 -72.99 -5.29 -6.78
CA MET A 47 -72.49 -4.88 -5.46
C MET A 47 -71.35 -5.82 -5.04
N ILE A 48 -70.30 -5.28 -4.42
CA ILE A 48 -69.13 -6.03 -3.93
C ILE A 48 -69.32 -6.51 -2.48
N ALA A 49 -70.09 -5.76 -1.69
CA ALA A 49 -70.36 -6.07 -0.29
C ALA A 49 -71.87 -6.13 -0.06
N ALA A 50 -72.51 -7.15 -0.60
CA ALA A 50 -73.88 -7.52 -0.22
C ALA A 50 -73.86 -8.54 0.93
N ALA A 51 -74.98 -8.70 1.64
CA ALA A 51 -75.11 -9.65 2.77
C ALA A 51 -74.72 -11.11 2.46
N SER A 52 -74.57 -11.47 1.18
CA SER A 52 -74.20 -12.80 0.68
C SER A 52 -72.71 -13.01 0.43
N GLU A 53 -71.86 -11.97 0.42
CA GLU A 53 -70.48 -12.04 -0.09
C GLU A 53 -69.44 -11.90 1.02
N LYS A 54 -69.18 -13.01 1.72
CA LYS A 54 -68.28 -13.07 2.88
C LYS A 54 -66.82 -12.68 2.57
N ARG A 55 -66.32 -13.03 1.38
CA ARG A 55 -64.90 -12.85 0.99
C ARG A 55 -64.48 -11.38 0.89
N ASP A 56 -65.35 -10.53 0.37
CA ASP A 56 -65.07 -9.11 0.15
C ASP A 56 -65.18 -8.33 1.46
N ALA A 57 -66.14 -8.72 2.32
CA ALA A 57 -66.24 -8.19 3.69
C ALA A 57 -65.02 -8.54 4.56
N GLU A 58 -64.48 -9.76 4.44
CA GLU A 58 -63.24 -10.17 5.12
C GLU A 58 -62.04 -9.33 4.69
N PHE A 59 -61.88 -9.07 3.39
CA PHE A 59 -60.83 -8.19 2.89
C PHE A 59 -60.99 -6.75 3.37
N ILE A 60 -62.20 -6.17 3.30
CA ILE A 60 -62.48 -4.81 3.77
C ILE A 60 -62.22 -4.65 5.27
N ALA A 61 -62.66 -5.63 6.08
CA ALA A 61 -62.45 -5.61 7.52
C ALA A 61 -60.95 -5.71 7.89
N LEU A 62 -60.18 -6.49 7.13
CA LEU A 62 -58.73 -6.58 7.30
C LEU A 62 -58.02 -5.32 6.79
N ALA A 63 -58.51 -4.69 5.73
CA ALA A 63 -58.04 -3.41 5.17
C ALA A 63 -58.58 -2.18 5.95
N ASN A 64 -58.81 -2.33 7.25
CA ASN A 64 -59.30 -1.23 8.09
C ASN A 64 -58.24 -0.10 8.21
N PRO A 65 -58.65 1.11 8.64
CA PRO A 65 -57.76 2.25 8.74
C PRO A 65 -56.49 2.01 9.56
N ALA A 66 -56.58 1.27 10.67
CA ALA A 66 -55.42 1.00 11.53
C ALA A 66 -54.37 0.14 10.80
N ASN A 67 -54.81 -0.90 10.09
CA ASN A 67 -53.93 -1.79 9.33
C ASN A 67 -53.32 -1.09 8.11
N ILE A 68 -54.10 -0.24 7.42
CA ILE A 68 -53.57 0.55 6.30
C ILE A 68 -52.52 1.56 6.77
N LEU A 69 -52.79 2.30 7.86
CA LEU A 69 -51.82 3.23 8.44
C LEU A 69 -50.53 2.53 8.89
N ALA A 70 -50.66 1.35 9.50
CA ALA A 70 -49.50 0.55 9.91
C ALA A 70 -48.63 0.12 8.71
N LEU A 71 -49.23 -0.27 7.59
CA LEU A 71 -48.51 -0.61 6.36
C LEU A 71 -47.85 0.61 5.71
N VAL A 72 -48.52 1.77 5.71
CA VAL A 72 -47.95 3.03 5.20
C VAL A 72 -46.75 3.48 6.04
N GLU A 73 -46.87 3.45 7.36
CA GLU A 73 -45.76 3.81 8.25
C GLU A 73 -44.55 2.87 8.06
N ALA A 74 -44.79 1.57 7.90
CA ALA A 74 -43.74 0.61 7.61
C ALA A 74 -43.08 0.87 6.25
N LEU A 75 -43.85 1.22 5.22
CA LEU A 75 -43.35 1.57 3.90
C LEU A 75 -42.48 2.83 3.95
N GLU A 76 -42.94 3.89 4.61
CA GLU A 76 -42.18 5.13 4.79
C GLU A 76 -40.89 4.89 5.58
N LYS A 77 -40.92 4.00 6.57
CA LYS A 77 -39.73 3.61 7.33
C LYS A 77 -38.74 2.83 6.45
N ALA A 78 -39.23 1.88 5.64
CA ALA A 78 -38.39 1.12 4.71
C ALA A 78 -37.76 2.02 3.65
N GLN A 79 -38.52 2.97 3.08
CA GLN A 79 -38.00 3.94 2.12
C GLN A 79 -36.91 4.83 2.72
N ARG A 80 -37.10 5.32 3.95
CA ARG A 80 -36.06 6.09 4.66
C ARG A 80 -34.81 5.27 4.94
N ALA A 81 -34.97 4.00 5.33
CA ALA A 81 -33.84 3.11 5.56
C ALA A 81 -33.04 2.85 4.27
N ASN A 82 -33.74 2.63 3.15
CA ASN A 82 -33.10 2.46 1.85
C ASN A 82 -32.33 3.72 1.42
N ALA A 83 -32.94 4.91 1.54
CA ALA A 83 -32.26 6.17 1.22
C ALA A 83 -30.99 6.39 2.07
N ALA A 84 -31.08 6.13 3.38
CA ALA A 84 -29.93 6.22 4.28
C ALA A 84 -28.84 5.18 3.93
N GLN A 85 -29.23 3.98 3.47
CA GLN A 85 -28.30 2.97 3.02
C GLN A 85 -27.60 3.37 1.72
N ASP A 86 -28.33 3.95 0.77
CA ASP A 86 -27.76 4.47 -0.48
C ASP A 86 -26.75 5.58 -0.21
N ASP A 87 -27.05 6.51 0.69
CA ASP A 87 -26.11 7.56 1.12
C ASP A 87 -24.83 6.97 1.73
N HIS A 88 -24.96 5.93 2.57
CA HIS A 88 -23.82 5.25 3.17
C HIS A 88 -22.98 4.50 2.13
N ILE A 89 -23.61 3.85 1.14
CA ILE A 89 -22.92 3.18 0.03
C ILE A 89 -22.12 4.20 -0.78
N ASN A 90 -22.71 5.35 -1.09
CA ASN A 90 -22.02 6.42 -1.82
C ASN A 90 -20.81 6.93 -1.02
N GLN A 91 -20.95 7.17 0.28
CA GLN A 91 -19.83 7.55 1.14
C GLN A 91 -18.73 6.48 1.22
N GLN A 92 -19.11 5.20 1.22
CA GLN A 92 -18.14 4.10 1.17
C GLN A 92 -17.39 4.07 -0.16
N GLN A 93 -18.08 4.31 -1.28
CA GLN A 93 -17.44 4.38 -2.59
C GLN A 93 -16.41 5.51 -2.65
N ASP A 94 -16.76 6.73 -2.18
CA ASP A 94 -15.83 7.85 -2.13
C ASP A 94 -14.56 7.54 -1.29
N ARG A 95 -14.74 6.82 -0.17
CA ARG A 95 -13.63 6.40 0.68
C ARG A 95 -12.75 5.34 0.00
N ILE A 96 -13.34 4.42 -0.76
CA ILE A 96 -12.60 3.42 -1.54
C ILE A 96 -11.75 4.13 -2.59
N ASP A 97 -12.33 5.05 -3.36
CA ASP A 97 -11.63 5.79 -4.40
C ASP A 97 -10.43 6.58 -3.83
N GLN A 98 -10.60 7.20 -2.66
CA GLN A 98 -9.51 7.89 -1.96
C GLN A 98 -8.40 6.93 -1.52
N LEU A 99 -8.76 5.77 -0.96
CA LEU A 99 -7.80 4.76 -0.53
C LEU A 99 -7.04 4.17 -1.72
N GLU A 100 -7.72 3.90 -2.83
CA GLU A 100 -7.09 3.41 -4.06
C GLU A 100 -6.08 4.41 -4.61
N LYS A 101 -6.43 5.70 -4.63
CA LYS A 101 -5.50 6.76 -5.01
C LYS A 101 -4.29 6.82 -4.08
N GLY A 102 -4.51 6.78 -2.77
CA GLY A 102 -3.44 6.75 -1.77
C GLY A 102 -2.51 5.53 -1.93
N HIS A 103 -3.08 4.35 -2.21
CA HIS A 103 -2.32 3.14 -2.49
C HIS A 103 -1.48 3.26 -3.77
N GLN A 104 -2.01 3.85 -4.84
CA GLN A 104 -1.24 4.09 -6.06
C GLN A 104 -0.08 5.05 -5.83
N GLU A 105 -0.29 6.11 -5.06
CA GLU A 105 0.77 7.07 -4.69
C GLU A 105 1.84 6.41 -3.82
N ALA A 106 1.45 5.64 -2.80
CA ALA A 106 2.37 4.87 -1.97
C ALA A 106 3.18 3.87 -2.80
N ALA A 107 2.56 3.17 -3.76
CA ALA A 107 3.24 2.25 -4.66
C ALA A 107 4.29 2.96 -5.54
N LYS A 108 3.96 4.17 -6.07
CA LYS A 108 4.92 5.00 -6.80
C LYS A 108 6.11 5.39 -5.93
N GLN A 109 5.87 5.80 -4.68
CA GLN A 109 6.93 6.13 -3.74
C GLN A 109 7.81 4.90 -3.46
N ILE A 110 7.23 3.76 -3.10
CA ILE A 110 7.99 2.52 -2.84
C ILE A 110 8.91 2.18 -4.04
N ASN A 111 8.41 2.30 -5.27
CA ASN A 111 9.21 2.05 -6.46
C ASN A 111 10.36 3.05 -6.62
N SER A 112 10.12 4.33 -6.35
CA SER A 112 11.16 5.37 -6.37
C SER A 112 12.26 5.09 -5.34
N TRP A 113 11.88 4.84 -4.09
CA TRP A 113 12.80 4.54 -2.99
C TRP A 113 13.61 3.25 -3.26
N ARG A 114 12.95 2.22 -3.80
CA ARG A 114 13.62 0.99 -4.23
C ARG A 114 14.67 1.25 -5.31
N ARG A 115 14.38 2.12 -6.29
CA ARG A 115 15.35 2.49 -7.33
C ARG A 115 16.54 3.21 -6.72
N MET A 116 16.30 4.21 -5.88
CA MET A 116 17.37 4.94 -5.17
C MET A 116 18.25 4.01 -4.33
N ALA A 117 17.63 3.10 -3.57
CA ALA A 117 18.37 2.14 -2.77
C ALA A 117 19.27 1.24 -3.62
N LYS A 118 18.77 0.74 -4.76
CA LYS A 118 19.57 -0.05 -5.71
C LYS A 118 20.75 0.73 -6.28
N GLN A 119 20.55 2.01 -6.63
CA GLN A 119 21.62 2.86 -7.13
C GLN A 119 22.70 3.10 -6.06
N ASN A 120 22.29 3.42 -4.84
CA ASN A 120 23.22 3.61 -3.73
C ASN A 120 24.03 2.34 -3.42
N ILE A 121 23.40 1.16 -3.48
CA ILE A 121 24.11 -0.12 -3.29
C ILE A 121 25.16 -0.31 -4.40
N ALA A 122 24.79 -0.12 -5.66
CA ALA A 122 25.71 -0.27 -6.79
C ALA A 122 26.89 0.71 -6.72
N GLU A 123 26.64 1.95 -6.28
CA GLU A 123 27.70 2.95 -6.07
C GLU A 123 28.65 2.52 -4.94
N ARG A 124 28.11 2.04 -3.82
CA ARG A 124 28.92 1.54 -2.70
C ARG A 124 29.71 0.28 -3.05
N GLU A 125 29.17 -0.61 -3.86
CA GLU A 125 29.89 -1.78 -4.37
C GLU A 125 31.11 -1.36 -5.20
N LYS A 126 30.99 -0.30 -5.99
CA LYS A 126 32.11 0.27 -6.74
C LYS A 126 33.16 0.88 -5.81
N ASP A 127 32.74 1.70 -4.84
CA ASP A 127 33.65 2.29 -3.84
C ASP A 127 34.44 1.20 -3.10
N ILE A 128 33.78 0.11 -2.72
CA ILE A 128 34.41 -1.02 -2.02
C ILE A 128 35.45 -1.71 -2.92
N ALA A 129 35.12 -1.94 -4.19
CA ALA A 129 36.06 -2.55 -5.13
C ALA A 129 37.32 -1.67 -5.34
N GLU A 130 37.15 -0.34 -5.40
CA GLU A 130 38.27 0.59 -5.48
C GLU A 130 39.12 0.58 -4.20
N LEU A 131 38.49 0.55 -3.02
CA LEU A 131 39.18 0.44 -1.74
C LEU A 131 39.97 -0.87 -1.62
N ASP A 132 39.41 -1.99 -2.05
CA ASP A 132 40.09 -3.28 -2.01
C ASP A 132 41.28 -3.32 -2.97
N ALA A 133 41.16 -2.73 -4.16
CA ALA A 133 42.29 -2.58 -5.09
C ALA A 133 43.42 -1.71 -4.49
N ALA A 134 43.06 -0.60 -3.83
CA ALA A 134 44.04 0.27 -3.17
C ALA A 134 44.73 -0.46 -2.00
N ARG A 135 43.98 -1.20 -1.17
CA ARG A 135 44.53 -2.03 -0.09
C ARG A 135 45.51 -3.06 -0.62
N GLN A 136 45.16 -3.74 -1.71
CA GLN A 136 46.05 -4.72 -2.33
C GLN A 136 47.35 -4.06 -2.83
N ARG A 137 47.26 -2.86 -3.41
CA ARG A 137 48.44 -2.11 -3.85
C ARG A 137 49.32 -1.67 -2.69
N ILE A 138 48.73 -1.24 -1.57
CA ILE A 138 49.49 -0.90 -0.37
C ILE A 138 50.21 -2.14 0.16
N ALA A 139 49.52 -3.28 0.31
CA ALA A 139 50.14 -4.52 0.76
C ALA A 139 51.28 -4.99 -0.16
N ASP A 140 51.10 -4.89 -1.48
CA ASP A 140 52.16 -5.15 -2.46
C ASP A 140 53.36 -4.24 -2.25
N LEU A 141 53.14 -2.92 -2.11
CA LEU A 141 54.21 -1.94 -1.86
C LEU A 141 54.92 -2.18 -0.52
N GLU A 142 54.19 -2.50 0.54
CA GLU A 142 54.73 -2.79 1.88
C GLU A 142 55.55 -4.09 1.89
N SER A 143 55.21 -5.07 1.04
CA SER A 143 55.97 -6.32 0.91
C SER A 143 57.28 -6.16 0.11
N ARG A 144 57.47 -5.05 -0.60
CA ARG A 144 58.66 -4.83 -1.43
C ARG A 144 59.87 -4.58 -0.55
N THR A 145 60.77 -5.55 -0.50
CA THR A 145 62.10 -5.39 0.09
C THR A 145 63.03 -4.64 -0.86
N VAL A 146 63.68 -3.58 -0.39
CA VAL A 146 64.73 -2.87 -1.15
C VAL A 146 66.08 -3.46 -0.77
N THR A 147 66.76 -4.08 -1.74
CA THR A 147 68.13 -4.57 -1.55
C THR A 147 69.10 -3.55 -2.14
N VAL A 148 69.99 -3.02 -1.29
CA VAL A 148 71.04 -2.09 -1.71
C VAL A 148 72.38 -2.79 -1.61
N LYS A 149 73.17 -2.74 -2.70
CA LYS A 149 74.57 -3.19 -2.67
C LYS A 149 75.41 -2.07 -2.06
N LEU A 150 76.13 -2.41 -0.99
CA LEU A 150 77.04 -1.47 -0.33
C LEU A 150 78.29 -1.24 -1.22
N PRO A 151 78.91 -0.05 -1.12
CA PRO A 151 80.17 0.24 -1.82
C PRO A 151 81.33 -0.60 -1.28
N GLN A 152 82.47 -0.57 -1.99
CA GLN A 152 83.68 -1.29 -1.59
C GLN A 152 84.11 -0.91 -0.16
N ARG A 153 84.41 -1.93 0.65
CA ARG A 153 84.90 -1.76 2.02
C ARG A 153 86.32 -1.23 2.00
N LEU A 154 86.66 -0.45 3.02
CA LEU A 154 87.91 0.29 3.14
C LEU A 154 88.61 -0.10 4.45
N GLN A 155 89.91 -0.40 4.37
CA GLN A 155 90.75 -0.72 5.53
C GLN A 155 91.83 0.36 5.72
N PRO A 156 92.01 0.88 6.94
CA PRO A 156 93.18 1.69 7.28
C PRO A 156 94.42 0.81 7.28
N GLY A 157 95.39 1.15 6.45
CA GLY A 157 96.75 0.63 6.48
C GLY A 157 97.71 1.69 7.03
N ALA A 158 98.84 1.23 7.56
CA ALA A 158 99.95 2.09 7.93
C ALA A 158 101.22 1.61 7.24
N ASP A 159 101.95 2.51 6.58
CA ASP A 159 103.30 2.24 6.07
C ASP A 159 104.33 3.05 6.88
N GLY A 160 104.53 2.62 8.13
CA GLY A 160 105.38 3.32 9.11
C GLY A 160 104.58 4.05 10.19
N TRP A 161 105.28 4.74 11.10
CA TRP A 161 104.67 5.32 12.31
C TRP A 161 103.80 6.57 12.05
N ASP A 162 103.95 7.21 10.88
CA ASP A 162 103.32 8.51 10.57
C ASP A 162 102.62 8.54 9.19
N ASP A 163 102.55 7.41 8.47
CA ASP A 163 101.92 7.33 7.14
C ASP A 163 100.72 6.37 7.16
N TRP A 164 99.53 6.94 7.32
CA TRP A 164 98.27 6.22 7.32
C TRP A 164 97.54 6.43 5.99
N TYR A 165 97.16 5.33 5.35
CA TYR A 165 96.40 5.35 4.11
C TYR A 165 95.17 4.46 4.21
N VAL A 166 94.17 4.76 3.40
CA VAL A 166 92.95 3.96 3.31
C VAL A 166 92.95 3.28 1.94
N HIS A 167 92.83 1.96 1.92
CA HIS A 167 92.79 1.17 0.68
C HIS A 167 91.55 0.29 0.65
N SER A 168 91.18 -0.16 -0.55
CA SER A 168 90.07 -1.07 -0.75
C SER A 168 90.42 -2.48 -0.27
N ASP A 169 89.53 -3.06 0.52
CA ASP A 169 89.64 -4.41 1.05
C ASP A 169 88.23 -5.01 1.18
N ASP A 170 88.00 -6.23 0.70
CA ASP A 170 86.70 -6.90 0.79
C ASP A 170 86.30 -7.21 2.25
N GLU A 171 87.28 -7.30 3.15
CA GLU A 171 87.09 -7.52 4.59
C GLU A 171 87.22 -6.23 5.42
N GLY A 172 87.45 -5.08 4.79
CA GLY A 172 87.77 -3.81 5.46
C GLY A 172 86.69 -3.24 6.39
N GLU A 173 87.05 -2.58 7.47
CA GLU A 173 86.09 -2.19 8.52
C GLU A 173 85.23 -0.96 8.20
N TYR A 174 85.63 -0.12 7.24
CA TYR A 174 85.01 1.19 7.00
C TYR A 174 84.29 1.26 5.66
N LEU A 175 83.28 2.13 5.60
CA LEU A 175 82.60 2.54 4.36
C LEU A 175 82.69 4.05 4.22
N LYS A 176 82.88 4.53 2.99
CA LYS A 176 82.86 5.96 2.72
C LYS A 176 81.43 6.48 2.74
N PHE A 177 81.16 7.44 3.62
CA PHE A 177 79.83 7.99 3.86
C PHE A 177 79.16 8.50 2.57
N ASP A 178 79.87 9.28 1.75
CA ASP A 178 79.32 9.84 0.50
C ASP A 178 78.90 8.75 -0.48
N ASP A 179 79.66 7.65 -0.56
CA ASP A 179 79.38 6.55 -1.47
C ASP A 179 78.18 5.73 -0.98
N VAL A 180 78.03 5.56 0.35
CA VAL A 180 76.85 4.95 0.96
C VAL A 180 75.62 5.83 0.72
N LEU A 181 75.73 7.13 0.95
CA LEU A 181 74.64 8.08 0.72
C LEU A 181 74.23 8.11 -0.76
N ALA A 182 75.20 8.08 -1.68
CA ALA A 182 74.96 7.99 -3.11
C ALA A 182 74.23 6.68 -3.49
N MET A 183 74.63 5.54 -2.94
CA MET A 183 73.97 4.24 -3.19
C MET A 183 72.55 4.19 -2.63
N LEU A 184 72.32 4.71 -1.42
CA LEU A 184 70.98 4.80 -0.82
C LEU A 184 70.08 5.72 -1.63
N THR A 185 70.59 6.89 -2.04
CA THR A 185 69.86 7.83 -2.89
C THR A 185 69.56 7.24 -4.27
N ALA A 186 70.51 6.53 -4.88
CA ALA A 186 70.32 5.83 -6.15
C ALA A 186 69.27 4.70 -6.04
N ALA A 187 69.15 4.07 -4.87
CA ALA A 187 68.09 3.12 -4.55
C ALA A 187 66.74 3.79 -4.22
N GLY A 188 66.66 5.12 -4.26
CA GLY A 188 65.45 5.88 -3.94
C GLY A 188 65.16 5.99 -2.44
N ILE A 189 66.12 5.63 -1.58
CA ILE A 189 66.02 5.75 -0.13
C ILE A 189 66.46 7.15 0.27
N LYS A 190 65.55 7.92 0.87
CA LYS A 190 65.88 9.22 1.47
C LYS A 190 66.50 9.00 2.83
N VAL A 191 67.63 9.67 3.07
CA VAL A 191 68.34 9.67 4.35
C VAL A 191 68.26 11.09 4.92
N GLU A 192 67.70 11.25 6.11
CA GLU A 192 67.75 12.50 6.86
C GLU A 192 68.91 12.41 7.88
N ALA A 193 69.69 13.48 8.02
CA ALA A 193 70.69 13.59 9.08
C ALA A 193 70.01 14.07 10.36
N GLU A 194 70.34 13.46 11.51
CA GLU A 194 69.95 13.96 12.84
C GLU A 194 70.65 15.28 13.19
#